data_AF-A0AA96G4J2-F1
#
_entry.id   AF-A0AA96G4J2-F1
#
_cell.length_a   1.000
_cell.length_b   1.000
_cell.length_c   1.000
_cell.angle_alpha   90.00
_cell.angle_beta   90.00
_cell.angle_gamma   90.00
#
_symmetry.space_group_name_H-M   'P 1'
#
loop_
_entity.id
_entity.type
_entity.pdbx_description
1 polymer ?
#
loop_
_entity_poly.entity_id
_entity_poly.type
_entity_poly.pdbx_seq_one_letter_code
_entity_poly.pdbx_strand_id
1 'polypeptide(L)'
;MTGTGDDAAVGGLCAVHMPRTGRTVSDLPRTELPRMGRFPAVQPGQPAIERLAPTSELIGYRGPTACAAAGITYRQLDYWARTGLLEPSVRAVYPASSHRLYSFRDVLLLKIVKRLLDAGVSLQNIRVAVAHLQSAEVGDLTGLTLMCDGATVYECTTPQQVVDLLKGGQGVFGIAVGAVWQELELALGRLHAERTDTGETLVGHDPGDELAQRRNRAV
;
A
#
# COMPACT_ATOMS: atom_id res chain seq x y z
N MET A 1 11.43 26.37 -68.28
CA MET A 1 11.05 26.03 -69.67
C MET A 1 11.15 24.52 -69.79
N THR A 2 10.01 23.87 -70.10
CA THR A 2 9.83 22.64 -70.90
C THR A 2 10.96 21.60 -70.83
N GLY A 3 10.73 20.40 -70.26
CA GLY A 3 10.09 19.28 -70.97
C GLY A 3 11.09 18.70 -71.99
N THR A 4 11.38 17.41 -72.07
CA THR A 4 10.44 16.36 -72.52
C THR A 4 11.24 15.06 -72.66
N GLY A 5 10.66 13.94 -72.22
CA GLY A 5 10.66 12.63 -72.91
C GLY A 5 11.97 11.87 -73.11
N ASP A 6 11.96 10.56 -73.40
CA ASP A 6 10.90 9.57 -73.44
C ASP A 6 11.60 8.19 -73.62
N ASP A 7 10.83 7.14 -73.39
CA ASP A 7 10.84 5.86 -74.11
C ASP A 7 11.87 4.73 -73.82
N ALA A 8 11.31 3.72 -73.14
CA ALA A 8 11.15 2.31 -73.55
C ALA A 8 12.27 1.48 -74.20
N ALA A 9 12.45 0.27 -73.64
CA ALA A 9 12.27 -1.06 -74.30
C ALA A 9 12.94 -2.13 -73.41
N VAL A 10 12.21 -3.09 -72.83
CA VAL A 10 11.75 -4.38 -73.40
C VAL A 10 12.90 -5.28 -73.87
N GLY A 11 12.96 -6.51 -73.31
CA GLY A 11 13.66 -7.63 -73.93
C GLY A 11 14.31 -8.59 -72.93
N GLY A 12 13.55 -9.58 -72.47
CA GLY A 12 14.08 -10.67 -71.63
C GLY A 12 14.90 -11.69 -72.42
N LEU A 13 15.55 -12.61 -71.71
CA LEU A 13 15.99 -13.91 -72.22
C LEU A 13 16.05 -14.93 -71.08
N CYS A 14 15.56 -16.13 -71.39
CA CYS A 14 15.47 -17.28 -70.50
C CYS A 14 16.81 -18.00 -70.29
N ALA A 15 16.96 -18.49 -69.06
CA ALA A 15 17.48 -19.80 -68.61
C ALA A 15 18.77 -20.36 -69.23
N VAL A 16 19.79 -20.58 -68.40
CA VAL A 16 20.60 -21.81 -68.47
C VAL A 16 21.13 -22.22 -67.08
N HIS A 17 20.65 -23.37 -66.62
CA HIS A 17 21.34 -24.46 -65.91
C HIS A 17 22.77 -24.20 -65.36
N MET A 18 22.94 -24.32 -64.04
CA MET A 18 24.25 -24.38 -63.37
C MET A 18 24.44 -25.75 -62.69
N PRO A 19 25.62 -26.39 -62.85
CA PRO A 19 25.89 -27.70 -62.26
C PRO A 19 26.25 -27.60 -60.77
N ARG A 20 25.84 -28.63 -60.03
CA ARG A 20 26.27 -28.92 -58.66
C ARG A 20 27.71 -29.40 -58.65
N THR A 21 28.56 -28.74 -57.87
CA THR A 21 29.72 -29.37 -57.22
C THR A 21 29.87 -28.82 -55.81
N GLY A 22 29.91 -29.75 -54.86
CA GLY A 22 29.88 -29.47 -53.44
C GLY A 22 31.15 -28.78 -52.93
N ARG A 23 30.96 -27.97 -51.90
CA ARG A 23 31.99 -27.69 -50.92
C ARG A 23 31.34 -27.76 -49.55
N THR A 24 31.72 -28.80 -48.82
CA THR A 24 31.45 -29.01 -47.40
C THR A 24 32.09 -27.86 -46.61
N VAL A 25 31.26 -27.02 -45.99
CA VAL A 25 31.69 -26.12 -44.91
C VAL A 25 31.18 -26.72 -43.61
N SER A 26 31.94 -27.68 -43.11
CA SER A 26 31.92 -28.07 -41.70
C SER A 26 32.95 -27.22 -40.96
N ASP A 27 32.58 -26.82 -39.75
CA ASP A 27 33.37 -26.10 -38.75
C ASP A 27 33.25 -24.57 -38.73
N LEU A 28 32.04 -24.11 -38.35
CA LEU A 28 31.91 -22.95 -37.46
C LEU A 28 31.85 -23.47 -36.01
N PRO A 29 32.63 -22.92 -35.07
CA PRO A 29 32.53 -23.31 -33.67
C PRO A 29 31.13 -22.97 -33.17
N ARG A 30 30.41 -23.99 -32.70
CA ARG A 30 29.16 -23.83 -31.98
C ARG A 30 29.47 -23.05 -30.72
N THR A 31 29.27 -21.74 -30.72
CA THR A 31 29.15 -20.97 -29.49
C THR A 31 27.99 -21.59 -28.73
N GLU A 32 28.31 -22.35 -27.68
CA GLU A 32 27.32 -22.85 -26.74
C GLU A 32 26.59 -21.63 -26.18
N LEU A 33 25.35 -21.42 -26.62
CA LEU A 33 24.45 -20.49 -25.95
C LEU A 33 24.39 -20.93 -24.48
N PRO A 34 24.48 -20.00 -23.51
CA PRO A 34 24.34 -20.35 -22.11
C PRO A 34 23.05 -21.14 -21.95
N ARG A 35 23.12 -22.28 -21.24
CA ARG A 35 21.95 -23.08 -20.91
C ARG A 35 21.01 -22.18 -20.11
N MET A 36 20.07 -21.50 -20.79
CA MET A 36 18.95 -20.87 -20.13
C MET A 36 18.27 -22.00 -19.39
N GLY A 37 18.43 -22.00 -18.06
CA GLY A 37 17.63 -22.82 -17.18
C GLY A 37 16.18 -22.63 -17.61
N ARG A 38 15.44 -23.74 -17.68
CA ARG A 38 14.00 -23.70 -17.94
C ARG A 38 13.36 -22.99 -16.75
N PHE A 39 13.36 -21.66 -16.79
CA PHE A 39 12.57 -20.86 -15.87
C PHE A 39 11.12 -21.26 -16.12
N PRO A 40 10.33 -21.57 -15.09
CA PRO A 40 8.92 -21.83 -15.28
C PRO A 40 8.35 -20.63 -16.05
N ALA A 41 7.73 -20.90 -17.20
CA ALA A 41 6.99 -19.89 -17.92
C ALA A 41 5.98 -19.30 -16.92
N VAL A 42 6.06 -17.99 -16.68
CA VAL A 42 5.01 -17.25 -15.98
C VAL A 42 3.73 -17.57 -16.74
N GLN A 43 2.82 -18.33 -16.13
CA GLN A 43 1.57 -18.74 -16.75
C GLN A 43 0.75 -17.47 -17.01
N PRO A 44 0.47 -17.08 -18.26
CA PRO A 44 -0.43 -15.98 -18.53
C PRO A 44 -1.85 -16.48 -18.23
N GLY A 45 -2.45 -16.04 -17.12
CA GLY A 45 -3.81 -16.47 -16.78
C GLY A 45 -4.23 -16.35 -15.31
N GLN A 46 -3.34 -16.01 -14.38
CA GLN A 46 -3.85 -15.43 -13.14
C GLN A 46 -4.34 -14.02 -13.50
N PRO A 47 -5.60 -13.65 -13.24
CA PRO A 47 -5.96 -12.25 -13.31
C PRO A 47 -4.94 -11.52 -12.43
N ALA A 48 -4.37 -10.43 -12.94
CA ALA A 48 -3.74 -9.48 -12.05
C ALA A 48 -4.86 -9.06 -11.10
N ILE A 49 -4.97 -9.75 -9.95
CA ILE A 49 -5.74 -9.25 -8.83
C ILE A 49 -5.08 -7.90 -8.62
N GLU A 50 -5.78 -6.85 -9.02
CA GLU A 50 -5.38 -5.49 -8.77
C GLU A 50 -5.15 -5.44 -7.26
N ARG A 51 -3.88 -5.51 -6.84
CA ARG A 51 -3.52 -5.42 -5.44
C ARG A 51 -3.78 -3.96 -5.09
N LEU A 52 -5.02 -3.70 -4.72
CA LEU A 52 -5.47 -2.44 -4.18
C LEU A 52 -4.52 -2.09 -3.04
N ALA A 53 -3.91 -0.91 -3.12
CA ALA A 53 -3.00 -0.44 -2.10
C ALA A 53 -3.74 -0.34 -0.76
N PRO A 54 -3.09 -0.61 0.39
CA PRO A 54 -3.73 -0.53 1.71
C PRO A 54 -4.43 0.81 2.00
N THR A 55 -4.00 1.87 1.33
CA THR A 55 -4.50 3.25 1.41
C THR A 55 -5.74 3.51 0.56
N SER A 56 -6.16 2.55 -0.27
CA SER A 56 -7.33 2.65 -1.14
C SER A 56 -8.63 2.81 -0.34
N GLU A 57 -9.49 3.72 -0.78
CA GLU A 57 -10.84 3.92 -0.21
C GLU A 57 -11.76 2.71 -0.42
N LEU A 58 -11.41 1.82 -1.36
CA LEU A 58 -12.13 0.56 -1.61
C LEU A 58 -11.76 -0.54 -0.62
N ILE A 59 -10.90 -0.26 0.36
CA ILE A 59 -10.47 -1.20 1.39
C ILE A 59 -10.94 -0.75 2.78
N GLY A 60 -11.51 -1.70 3.53
CA GLY A 60 -11.79 -1.57 4.95
C GLY A 60 -11.16 -2.70 5.77
N TYR A 61 -10.79 -2.39 7.00
CA TYR A 61 -10.16 -3.33 7.93
C TYR A 61 -11.12 -3.68 9.07
N ARG A 62 -11.24 -4.96 9.39
CA ARG A 62 -12.04 -5.41 10.54
C ARG A 62 -11.35 -5.03 11.85
N GLY A 63 -12.12 -4.99 12.93
CA GLY A 63 -11.63 -4.70 14.28
C GLY A 63 -10.36 -5.48 14.68
N PRO A 64 -10.28 -6.81 14.49
CA PRO A 64 -9.06 -7.57 14.79
C PRO A 64 -7.83 -7.10 13.99
N THR A 65 -7.97 -6.88 12.68
CA THR A 65 -6.89 -6.35 11.82
C THR A 65 -6.46 -4.96 12.28
N ALA A 66 -7.44 -4.07 12.51
CA ALA A 66 -7.17 -2.71 12.99
C ALA A 66 -6.43 -2.71 14.34
N CYS A 67 -6.83 -3.58 15.28
CA CYS A 67 -6.18 -3.75 16.58
C CYS A 67 -4.73 -4.22 16.43
N ALA A 68 -4.50 -5.24 15.60
CA ALA A 68 -3.17 -5.80 15.35
C ALA A 68 -2.23 -4.75 14.74
N ALA A 69 -2.69 -4.02 13.72
CA ALA A 69 -1.88 -3.02 13.02
C ALA A 69 -1.59 -1.77 13.89
N ALA A 70 -2.56 -1.34 14.70
CA ALA A 70 -2.43 -0.18 15.58
C ALA A 70 -1.74 -0.50 16.92
N GLY A 71 -1.59 -1.78 17.28
CA GLY A 71 -1.01 -2.20 18.57
C GLY A 71 -1.92 -1.87 19.76
N ILE A 72 -3.24 -2.03 19.59
CA ILE A 72 -4.24 -1.77 20.62
C ILE A 72 -5.07 -3.02 20.90
N THR A 73 -5.70 -3.05 22.07
CA THR A 73 -6.64 -4.12 22.42
C THR A 73 -8.01 -3.87 21.81
N TYR A 74 -8.79 -4.94 21.62
CA TYR A 74 -10.18 -4.83 21.17
C TYR A 74 -11.05 -3.98 22.11
N ARG A 75 -10.77 -4.02 23.42
CA ARG A 75 -11.47 -3.19 24.41
C ARG A 75 -11.18 -1.70 24.23
N GLN A 76 -9.93 -1.34 23.94
CA GLN A 76 -9.58 0.06 23.64
C GLN A 76 -10.30 0.53 22.38
N LEU A 77 -10.30 -0.29 21.32
CA LEU A 77 -11.03 0.01 20.09
C LEU A 77 -12.54 0.22 20.34
N ASP A 78 -13.20 -0.71 21.04
CA ASP A 78 -14.63 -0.62 21.36
C ASP A 78 -14.93 0.60 22.23
N TYR A 79 -14.13 0.84 23.27
CA TYR A 79 -14.31 1.99 24.14
C TYR A 79 -14.16 3.32 23.40
N TRP A 80 -13.17 3.46 22.53
CA TRP A 80 -12.96 4.67 21.74
C TRP A 80 -14.07 4.90 20.72
N ALA A 81 -14.56 3.84 20.08
CA ALA A 81 -15.71 3.93 19.17
C ALA A 81 -17.00 4.30 19.93
N ARG A 82 -17.23 3.72 21.11
CA ARG A 82 -18.42 4.01 21.92
C ARG A 82 -18.42 5.41 22.53
N THR A 83 -17.24 5.97 22.79
CA THR A 83 -17.09 7.31 23.39
C THR A 83 -16.84 8.40 22.35
N GLY A 84 -16.97 8.08 21.06
CA GLY A 84 -16.78 9.02 19.95
C GLY A 84 -15.37 9.59 19.87
N LEU A 85 -14.35 8.93 20.46
CA LEU A 85 -12.96 9.36 20.27
C LEU A 85 -12.52 9.07 18.84
N LEU A 86 -12.86 7.87 18.33
CA LEU A 86 -12.61 7.46 16.97
C LEU A 86 -13.62 6.40 16.57
N GLU A 87 -14.41 6.70 15.54
CA GLU A 87 -15.41 5.81 14.99
C GLU A 87 -14.97 5.25 13.63
N PRO A 88 -15.41 4.03 13.27
CA PRO A 88 -15.17 3.49 11.93
C PRO A 88 -15.79 4.38 10.84
N SER A 89 -14.98 4.84 9.89
CA SER A 89 -15.42 5.73 8.79
C SER A 89 -15.99 4.98 7.59
N VAL A 90 -15.63 3.70 7.39
CA VAL A 90 -16.12 2.90 6.25
C VAL A 90 -17.48 2.28 6.55
N ARG A 91 -17.63 1.63 7.70
CA ARG A 91 -18.89 0.99 8.09
C ARG A 91 -19.05 0.96 9.61
N ALA A 92 -20.08 1.63 10.11
CA ALA A 92 -20.28 1.85 11.55
C ALA A 92 -21.11 0.80 12.31
N VAL A 93 -21.62 -0.23 11.63
CA VAL A 93 -22.67 -1.20 12.05
C VAL A 93 -24.06 -0.74 11.64
N TYR A 94 -24.39 -0.98 10.37
CA TYR A 94 -25.75 -1.16 9.88
C TYR A 94 -25.67 -1.88 8.51
N PRO A 95 -26.47 -2.93 8.23
CA PRO A 95 -27.40 -3.66 9.10
C PRO A 95 -26.68 -4.51 10.18
N ALA A 96 -27.45 -5.08 11.13
CA ALA A 96 -26.96 -5.79 12.33
C ALA A 96 -26.03 -6.99 12.08
N SER A 97 -25.94 -7.50 10.85
CA SER A 97 -25.02 -8.56 10.44
C SER A 97 -23.69 -8.03 9.88
N SER A 98 -23.53 -6.72 9.71
CA SER A 98 -22.32 -6.13 9.13
C SER A 98 -21.28 -5.82 10.20
N HIS A 99 -20.05 -6.22 9.94
CA HIS A 99 -18.93 -5.90 10.81
C HIS A 99 -18.50 -4.43 10.64
N ARG A 100 -17.98 -3.83 11.72
CA ARG A 100 -17.30 -2.52 11.64
C ARG A 100 -16.11 -2.62 10.70
N LEU A 101 -16.03 -1.68 9.76
CA LEU A 101 -14.89 -1.52 8.87
C LEU A 101 -14.24 -0.16 9.12
N TYR A 102 -12.93 -0.21 9.33
CA TYR A 102 -12.07 0.94 9.55
C TYR A 102 -11.29 1.23 8.27
N SER A 103 -11.19 2.50 7.86
CA SER A 103 -10.32 2.88 6.75
C SER A 103 -8.85 2.80 7.16
N PHE A 104 -7.92 2.92 6.20
CA PHE A 104 -6.51 3.11 6.49
C PHE A 104 -6.28 4.29 7.45
N ARG A 105 -6.98 5.40 7.20
CA ARG A 105 -6.91 6.62 8.00
C ARG A 105 -7.36 6.38 9.44
N ASP A 106 -8.44 5.64 9.65
CA ASP A 106 -8.90 5.30 10.99
C ASP A 106 -7.81 4.52 11.74
N VAL A 107 -7.19 3.54 11.10
CA VAL A 107 -6.14 2.72 11.73
C VAL A 107 -4.89 3.55 12.04
N LEU A 108 -4.54 4.52 11.18
CA LEU A 108 -3.47 5.49 11.44
C LEU A 108 -3.77 6.32 12.69
N LEU A 109 -4.99 6.88 12.78
CA LEU A 109 -5.40 7.68 13.92
C LEU A 109 -5.45 6.84 15.21
N LEU A 110 -5.93 5.59 15.16
CA LEU A 110 -5.89 4.66 16.28
C LEU A 110 -4.46 4.47 16.82
N LYS A 111 -3.49 4.31 15.92
CA LYS A 111 -2.08 4.15 16.26
C LYS A 111 -1.47 5.43 16.85
N ILE A 112 -1.83 6.59 16.32
CA ILE A 112 -1.41 7.90 16.86
C ILE A 112 -2.00 8.13 18.25
N VAL A 113 -3.30 7.88 18.44
CA VAL A 113 -3.97 7.96 19.75
C VAL A 113 -3.26 7.09 20.78
N LYS A 114 -2.91 5.85 20.41
CA LYS A 114 -2.14 4.96 21.29
C LYS A 114 -0.79 5.56 21.67
N ARG A 115 -0.01 6.06 20.71
CA ARG A 115 1.30 6.68 20.99
C ARG A 115 1.20 7.92 21.87
N LEU A 116 0.19 8.75 21.68
CA LEU A 116 -0.06 9.91 22.54
C LEU A 116 -0.43 9.47 23.97
N LEU A 117 -1.29 8.46 24.13
CA LEU A 117 -1.62 7.90 25.45
C LEU A 117 -0.39 7.32 26.15
N ASP A 118 0.47 6.59 25.43
CA ASP A 118 1.70 6.01 25.98
C ASP A 118 2.69 7.07 26.43
N ALA A 119 2.71 8.23 25.75
CA ALA A 119 3.50 9.38 26.15
C ALA A 119 2.88 10.18 27.31
N GLY A 120 1.74 9.75 27.84
CA GLY A 120 1.08 10.40 28.98
C GLY A 120 0.25 11.63 28.63
N VAL A 121 -0.08 11.83 27.34
CA VAL A 121 -0.90 12.96 26.89
C VAL A 121 -2.34 12.79 27.38
N SER A 122 -2.94 13.87 27.89
CA SER A 122 -4.31 13.85 28.39
C SER A 122 -5.32 13.49 27.29
N LEU A 123 -6.39 12.77 27.66
CA LEU A 123 -7.45 12.39 26.71
C LEU A 123 -8.11 13.61 26.05
N GLN A 124 -8.18 14.74 26.75
CA GLN A 124 -8.73 15.98 26.22
C GLN A 124 -7.87 16.52 25.06
N ASN A 125 -6.56 16.58 25.25
CA ASN A 125 -5.63 17.03 24.21
C ASN A 125 -5.60 16.07 23.02
N ILE A 126 -5.70 14.77 23.31
CA ILE A 126 -5.81 13.76 22.26
C ILE A 126 -7.06 13.98 21.40
N ARG A 127 -8.23 14.29 22.01
CA ARG A 127 -9.44 14.58 21.23
C ARG A 127 -9.24 15.78 20.30
N VAL A 128 -8.57 16.83 20.78
CA VAL A 128 -8.26 18.01 19.96
C VAL A 128 -7.34 17.62 18.79
N ALA A 129 -6.24 16.92 19.06
CA ALA A 129 -5.31 16.47 18.02
C ALA A 129 -5.98 15.55 16.99
N VAL A 130 -6.80 14.60 17.43
CA VAL A 130 -7.54 13.70 16.54
C VAL A 130 -8.51 14.47 15.63
N ALA A 131 -9.22 15.48 16.16
CA ALA A 131 -10.12 16.31 15.35
C ALA A 131 -9.36 17.05 14.25
N HIS A 132 -8.19 17.64 14.56
CA HIS A 132 -7.35 18.29 13.55
C HIS A 132 -6.86 17.30 12.49
N LEU A 133 -6.34 16.14 12.91
CA LEU A 133 -5.87 15.10 11.99
C LEU A 133 -6.98 14.51 11.11
N GLN A 134 -8.24 14.51 11.56
CA GLN A 134 -9.40 14.11 10.75
C GLN A 134 -9.81 15.16 9.71
N SER A 135 -9.48 16.43 9.94
CA SER A 135 -9.74 17.51 9.00
C SER A 135 -8.65 17.71 7.95
N ALA A 136 -7.42 17.22 8.21
CA ALA A 136 -6.29 17.37 7.29
C ALA A 136 -6.45 16.53 6.00
N GLU A 137 -5.84 16.96 4.90
CA GLU A 137 -5.78 16.16 3.68
C GLU A 137 -4.74 15.05 3.81
N VAL A 138 -4.91 13.96 3.05
CA VAL A 138 -4.00 12.80 3.10
C VAL A 138 -2.55 13.18 2.75
N GLY A 139 -2.36 14.08 1.77
CA GLY A 139 -1.04 14.56 1.37
C GLY A 139 -0.29 15.24 2.52
N ASP A 140 -1.00 16.04 3.31
CA ASP A 140 -0.43 16.85 4.39
C ASP A 140 0.05 16.00 5.58
N LEU A 141 -0.63 14.87 5.83
CA LEU A 141 -0.30 13.97 6.93
C LEU A 141 1.12 13.38 6.82
N THR A 142 1.64 13.20 5.61
CA THR A 142 2.96 12.58 5.40
C THR A 142 4.12 13.47 5.81
N GLY A 143 3.97 14.80 5.73
CA GLY A 143 4.96 15.79 6.17
C GLY A 143 4.78 16.25 7.62
N LEU A 144 3.71 15.82 8.28
CA LEU A 144 3.34 16.29 9.60
C LEU A 144 4.12 15.60 10.72
N THR A 145 4.57 16.37 11.69
CA THR A 145 5.12 15.90 12.96
C THR A 145 4.29 16.47 14.11
N LEU A 146 3.71 15.59 14.93
CA LEU A 146 3.04 16.00 16.16
C LEU A 146 4.07 16.12 17.28
N MET A 147 4.08 17.24 17.98
CA MET A 147 4.95 17.46 19.13
C MET A 147 4.11 17.69 20.37
N CYS A 148 4.46 17.07 21.50
CA CYS A 148 3.71 17.21 22.75
C CYS A 148 4.64 17.44 23.94
N ASP A 149 4.30 18.42 24.78
CA ASP A 149 4.98 18.75 26.04
C ASP A 149 4.25 18.17 27.28
N GLY A 150 3.29 17.27 27.05
CA GLY A 150 2.39 16.70 28.07
C GLY A 150 1.13 17.52 28.33
N ALA A 151 1.12 18.82 28.02
CA ALA A 151 0.00 19.73 28.24
C ALA A 151 -0.66 20.20 26.95
N THR A 152 0.06 20.25 25.84
CA THR A 152 -0.40 20.73 24.54
C THR A 152 0.16 19.83 23.44
N VAL A 153 -0.60 19.66 22.35
CA VAL A 153 -0.14 19.00 21.13
C VAL A 153 -0.01 20.05 20.04
N TYR A 154 1.16 20.10 19.40
CA TYR A 154 1.51 21.01 18.34
C TYR A 154 1.66 20.25 17.03
N GLU A 155 1.25 20.89 15.95
CA GLU A 155 1.43 20.41 14.58
C GLU A 155 2.61 21.14 13.95
N CYS A 156 3.65 20.40 13.59
CA CYS A 156 4.83 20.93 12.92
C CYS A 156 4.90 20.35 11.50
N THR A 157 4.86 21.23 10.51
CA THR A 157 5.03 20.88 9.09
C THR A 157 6.43 21.21 8.58
N THR A 158 7.25 21.87 9.39
CA THR A 158 8.63 22.24 9.06
C THR A 158 9.60 21.91 10.20
N PRO A 159 10.88 21.60 9.90
CA PRO A 159 11.89 21.38 10.93
C PRO A 159 12.13 22.59 11.85
N GLN A 160 12.00 23.81 11.32
CA GLN A 160 12.19 25.04 12.09
C GLN A 160 11.16 25.16 13.23
N GLN A 161 9.89 24.83 12.98
CA GLN A 161 8.86 24.82 14.04
C GLN A 161 9.21 23.85 15.18
N VAL A 162 9.78 22.68 14.85
CA VAL A 162 10.24 21.71 15.86
C VAL A 162 11.37 22.30 16.69
N VAL A 163 12.36 22.94 16.03
CA VAL A 163 13.49 23.59 16.70
C VAL A 163 13.01 24.74 17.60
N ASP A 164 12.05 25.54 17.14
CA ASP A 164 11.51 26.66 17.90
C ASP A 164 10.78 26.20 19.16
N LEU A 165 10.07 25.07 19.09
CA LEU A 165 9.45 24.44 20.26
C LEU A 165 10.51 24.01 21.29
N LEU A 166 11.62 23.44 20.83
CA LEU A 166 12.71 22.95 21.67
C LEU A 166 13.53 24.07 22.33
N LYS A 167 13.64 25.25 21.70
CA LYS A 167 14.39 26.40 22.23
C LYS A 167 13.87 26.88 23.58
N GLY A 168 12.61 26.59 23.93
CA GLY A 168 12.03 26.89 25.24
C GLY A 168 12.61 26.07 26.39
N GLY A 169 13.50 25.10 26.13
CA GLY A 169 14.09 24.22 27.15
C GLY A 169 13.11 23.17 27.69
N GLN A 170 11.95 23.03 27.05
CA GLN A 170 10.91 22.08 27.40
C GLN A 170 11.23 20.72 26.78
N GLY A 171 11.04 19.65 27.56
CA GLY A 171 11.08 18.29 27.02
C GLY A 171 9.81 18.00 26.23
N VAL A 172 9.97 17.55 24.99
CA VAL A 172 8.83 17.29 24.09
C VAL A 172 8.96 15.90 23.46
N PHE A 173 7.81 15.25 23.31
CA PHE A 173 7.66 13.98 22.64
C PHE A 173 7.15 14.21 21.21
N GLY A 174 7.87 13.67 20.23
CA GLY A 174 7.54 13.83 18.80
C GLY A 174 7.01 12.54 18.17
N ILE A 175 5.94 12.64 17.39
CA ILE A 175 5.43 11.59 16.50
C ILE A 175 5.47 12.11 15.06
N ALA A 176 6.42 11.61 14.27
CA ALA A 176 6.43 11.85 12.82
C ALA A 176 5.30 11.03 12.17
N VAL A 177 4.22 11.70 11.76
CA VAL A 177 3.01 11.04 11.23
C VAL A 177 3.34 10.28 9.95
N GLY A 178 4.18 10.84 9.07
CA GLY A 178 4.66 10.15 7.87
C GLY A 178 5.39 8.84 8.15
N ALA A 179 6.16 8.75 9.25
CA ALA A 179 6.81 7.49 9.62
C ALA A 179 5.78 6.43 10.08
N VAL A 180 4.76 6.86 10.84
CA VAL A 180 3.65 5.97 11.25
C VAL A 180 2.84 5.51 10.04
N TRP A 181 2.63 6.39 9.07
CA TRP A 181 1.97 6.07 7.80
C TRP A 181 2.68 4.91 7.08
N GLN A 182 3.99 5.06 6.83
CA GLN A 182 4.78 4.07 6.12
C GLN A 182 4.84 2.73 6.87
N GLU A 183 4.99 2.78 8.20
CA GLU A 183 4.92 1.59 9.05
C GLU A 183 3.57 0.88 8.91
N LEU A 184 2.48 1.64 8.85
CA LEU A 184 1.13 1.09 8.76
C LEU A 184 0.82 0.51 7.37
N GLU A 185 1.29 1.15 6.30
CA GLU A 185 1.18 0.63 4.94
C GLU A 185 1.84 -0.74 4.80
N LEU A 186 3.04 -0.89 5.37
CA LEU A 186 3.75 -2.16 5.43
C LEU A 186 3.03 -3.22 6.26
N ALA A 187 2.45 -2.84 7.40
CA ALA A 187 1.75 -3.76 8.28
C ALA A 187 0.42 -4.23 7.65
N LEU A 188 -0.41 -3.30 7.19
CA LEU A 188 -1.72 -3.61 6.62
C LEU A 188 -1.62 -4.33 5.28
N GLY A 189 -0.56 -4.10 4.50
CA GLY A 189 -0.30 -4.85 3.28
C GLY A 189 -0.10 -6.36 3.47
N ARG A 190 0.03 -6.84 4.72
CA ARG A 190 0.17 -8.27 5.07
C ARG A 190 -1.05 -8.84 5.79
N LEU A 191 -1.99 -8.00 6.21
CA LEU A 191 -3.13 -8.41 7.03
C LEU A 191 -4.41 -8.52 6.19
N HIS A 192 -5.41 -9.20 6.74
CA HIS A 192 -6.71 -9.36 6.07
C HIS A 192 -7.44 -8.04 5.95
N ALA A 193 -8.00 -7.79 4.76
CA ALA A 193 -8.84 -6.64 4.50
C ALA A 193 -10.18 -7.06 3.86
N GLU A 194 -11.13 -6.15 3.77
CA GLU A 194 -12.41 -6.34 3.09
C GLU A 194 -12.57 -5.27 2.02
N ARG A 195 -12.94 -5.69 0.80
CA ARG A 195 -13.37 -4.77 -0.25
C ARG A 195 -14.70 -4.15 0.12
N THR A 196 -14.78 -2.82 0.11
CA THR A 196 -15.98 -2.10 0.57
C THR A 196 -17.15 -2.20 -0.41
N ASP A 197 -16.85 -2.39 -1.71
CA ASP A 197 -17.81 -2.48 -2.81
C ASP A 197 -18.43 -3.88 -2.98
N THR A 198 -17.63 -4.91 -2.81
CA THR A 198 -17.99 -6.31 -3.10
C THR A 198 -18.16 -7.15 -1.83
N GLY A 199 -17.65 -6.70 -0.69
CA GLY A 199 -17.58 -7.48 0.55
C GLY A 199 -16.57 -8.63 0.51
N GLU A 200 -15.78 -8.75 -0.56
CA GLU A 200 -14.75 -9.77 -0.70
C GLU A 200 -13.67 -9.60 0.38
N THR A 201 -13.31 -10.69 1.05
CA THR A 201 -12.19 -10.68 1.98
C THR A 201 -10.88 -10.85 1.22
N LEU A 202 -10.04 -9.82 1.26
CA LEU A 202 -8.68 -9.85 0.76
C LEU A 202 -7.81 -10.54 1.81
N VAL A 203 -7.42 -11.79 1.55
CA VAL A 203 -6.64 -12.60 2.48
C VAL A 203 -5.20 -12.09 2.51
N GLY A 204 -4.80 -11.56 3.66
CA GLY A 204 -3.41 -11.26 3.97
C GLY A 204 -2.68 -12.50 4.47
N HIS A 205 -1.35 -12.52 4.36
CA HIS A 205 -0.54 -13.58 4.96
C HIS A 205 -0.12 -13.15 6.37
N ASP A 206 -1.03 -13.26 7.33
CA ASP A 206 -0.73 -12.99 8.74
C ASP A 206 -0.17 -14.26 9.44
N PRO A 207 1.13 -14.29 9.82
CA PRO A 207 1.71 -15.42 10.54
C PRO A 207 1.14 -15.59 11.97
N GLY A 208 0.45 -14.60 12.53
CA GLY A 208 -0.17 -14.66 13.88
C GLY A 208 -1.60 -15.22 13.89
N ASP A 209 -2.21 -15.45 12.73
CA ASP A 209 -3.62 -15.85 12.63
C ASP A 209 -3.81 -17.37 12.74
N GLU A 210 -3.25 -17.96 13.81
CA GLU A 210 -3.45 -19.37 14.14
C GLU A 210 -4.94 -19.69 14.38
N LEU A 211 -5.74 -18.71 14.80
CA LEU A 211 -7.17 -18.91 15.10
C LEU A 211 -8.01 -19.06 13.82
N ALA A 212 -7.74 -18.29 12.75
CA ALA A 212 -8.39 -18.50 11.47
C ALA A 212 -7.92 -19.79 10.79
N GLN A 213 -6.63 -20.15 10.92
CA GLN A 213 -6.13 -21.45 10.46
C GLN A 213 -6.87 -22.61 11.17
N ARG A 214 -7.13 -22.48 12.47
CA ARG A 214 -7.92 -23.47 13.22
C ARG A 214 -9.39 -23.53 12.80
N ARG A 215 -10.02 -22.39 12.47
CA ARG A 215 -11.39 -22.38 11.93
C ARG A 215 -11.49 -23.06 10.56
N ASN A 216 -10.52 -22.84 9.68
CA ASN A 216 -10.51 -23.44 8.34
C ASN A 216 -10.16 -24.93 8.33
N ARG A 217 -9.56 -25.45 9.42
CA ARG A 217 -9.21 -26.87 9.57
C ARG A 217 -10.29 -27.70 10.27
N ALA A 218 -11.29 -27.05 10.87
CA ALA A 218 -12.40 -27.68 11.57
C ALA A 218 -13.64 -27.90 10.68
N VAL A 219 -13.50 -27.70 9.37
CA VAL A 219 -14.48 -28.00 8.32
C VAL A 219 -13.91 -29.11 7.44
#